data_AF-A0A5J5CC59-F1
#
_entry.id   AF-A0A5J5CC59-F1
#
_cell.length_a   1.000
_cell.length_b   1.000
_cell.length_c   1.000
_cell.angle_alpha   90.00
_cell.angle_beta   90.00
_cell.angle_gamma   90.00
#
_symmetry.space_group_name_H-M   'P 1'
#
loop_
_entity.id
_entity.type
_entity.pdbx_description
1 polymer ?
#
loop_
_entity_poly.entity_id
_entity_poly.type
_entity_poly.pdbx_seq_one_letter_code
_entity_poly.pdbx_strand_id
1 'polypeptide(L)'
;MMVADLLMLSTFPFRLAAQLGLGGWRLHVVTCRYTAVLFYSSMYVGIVFMGLISLDRYAKIGRHTATVAHGIVASSCRSRFGGGSLLHLLQSVVFARVLAFLTWTFLVLCVLPNVVLTSRPADAETSRHCMQLKTPLGVQWHRVSTFLSVGLFWVTLLVLAYCYASIARRVYRSYRRVRRRGNSSSGGGDACRRSNRSIFSILAVFFVCFVPYHVCRVPYTLSQMQASGFGRDARFLLFQLKEGTLFLAALNVCLDPVIYFLMCRTFRESLLRKLSGRDRRRRRGGGGSHTTGQSLSHI
;
A
#
# COMPACT_ATOMS: atom_id res chain seq x y z
N MET A 1 -0.41 -7.57 2.92
CA MET A 1 -0.86 -6.17 2.85
C MET A 1 -1.42 -5.73 4.20
N MET A 2 -2.65 -6.08 4.59
CA MET A 2 -3.25 -5.61 5.87
C MET A 2 -2.37 -5.82 7.11
N VAL A 3 -1.69 -6.97 7.24
CA VAL A 3 -0.74 -7.21 8.35
C VAL A 3 0.42 -6.22 8.34
N ALA A 4 0.97 -5.91 7.16
CA ALA A 4 2.01 -4.89 7.02
C ALA A 4 1.47 -3.50 7.34
N ASP A 5 0.24 -3.18 6.93
CA ASP A 5 -0.39 -1.90 7.25
C ASP A 5 -0.58 -1.73 8.77
N LEU A 6 -1.02 -2.78 9.47
CA LEU A 6 -1.15 -2.80 10.93
C LEU A 6 0.21 -2.67 11.63
N LEU A 7 1.25 -3.35 11.13
CA LEU A 7 2.61 -3.23 11.66
C LEU A 7 3.19 -1.84 11.42
N MET A 8 2.87 -1.21 10.29
CA MET A 8 3.26 0.17 10.05
C MET A 8 2.53 1.12 11.00
N LEU A 9 1.21 0.95 11.18
CA LEU A 9 0.43 1.75 12.13
C LEU A 9 0.91 1.61 13.57
N SER A 10 1.30 0.41 14.01
CA SER A 10 1.78 0.17 15.38
C SER A 10 3.12 0.85 15.69
N THR A 11 3.88 1.26 14.66
CA THR A 11 5.14 2.00 14.86
C THR A 11 4.95 3.50 15.11
N PHE A 12 3.79 4.07 14.77
CA PHE A 12 3.52 5.50 14.93
C PHE A 12 3.50 5.98 16.39
N PRO A 13 2.84 5.27 17.34
CA PRO A 13 2.86 5.68 18.75
C PRO A 13 4.27 5.86 19.30
N PHE A 14 5.18 4.95 18.96
CA PHE A 14 6.59 5.03 19.39
C PHE A 14 7.31 6.22 18.77
N ARG A 15 7.12 6.47 17.47
CA ARG A 15 7.71 7.64 16.78
C ARG A 15 7.18 8.96 17.34
N LEU A 16 5.88 9.04 17.59
CA LEU A 16 5.25 10.23 18.16
C LEU A 16 5.73 10.47 19.59
N ALA A 17 5.78 9.43 20.43
CA ALA A 17 6.30 9.53 21.79
C ALA A 17 7.78 9.95 21.81
N ALA A 18 8.59 9.49 20.85
CA ALA A 18 9.98 9.92 20.70
C ALA A 18 10.08 11.41 20.31
N GLN A 19 9.20 11.89 19.42
CA GLN A 19 9.16 13.30 19.03
C GLN A 19 8.68 14.23 20.14
N LEU A 20 7.75 13.76 20.99
CA LEU A 20 7.24 14.49 22.15
C LEU A 20 8.19 14.45 23.36
N GLY A 21 9.31 13.72 23.28
CA GLY A 21 10.29 13.61 24.36
C GLY A 21 9.87 12.74 25.54
N LEU A 22 8.76 11.99 25.43
CA LEU A 22 8.12 11.24 26.53
C LEU A 22 8.95 10.03 27.05
N GLY A 23 10.05 9.68 26.39
CA GLY A 23 10.91 8.55 26.78
C GLY A 23 12.41 8.84 26.69
N GLY A 24 12.79 10.11 26.57
CA GLY A 24 14.18 10.56 26.47
C GLY A 24 14.99 9.83 25.39
N TRP A 25 16.30 9.69 25.64
CA TRP A 25 17.24 9.07 24.69
C TRP A 25 16.99 7.57 24.48
N ARG A 26 16.49 6.84 25.48
CA ARG A 26 16.20 5.39 25.39
C ARG A 26 15.15 5.09 24.31
N LEU A 27 14.10 5.90 24.23
CA LEU A 27 13.04 5.73 23.24
C LEU A 27 13.53 6.03 21.81
N HIS A 28 14.44 7.00 21.65
CA HIS A 28 15.10 7.24 20.36
C HIS A 28 15.94 6.03 19.92
N VAL A 29 16.67 5.39 20.84
CA VAL A 29 17.43 4.15 20.54
C VAL A 29 16.50 3.03 20.08
N VAL A 30 15.39 2.79 20.80
CA VAL A 30 14.38 1.80 20.41
C VAL A 30 13.83 2.12 19.01
N THR A 31 13.57 3.41 18.76
CA THR A 31 13.06 3.87 17.46
C THR A 31 14.05 3.59 16.34
N CYS A 32 15.33 3.89 16.54
CA CYS A 32 16.39 3.66 15.56
C CYS A 32 16.64 2.16 15.29
N ARG A 33 16.64 1.33 16.34
CA ARG A 33 16.99 -0.09 16.24
C ARG A 33 15.86 -0.96 15.71
N TYR A 34 14.62 -0.69 16.11
CA TYR A 34 13.50 -1.60 15.84
C TYR A 34 12.34 -0.91 15.11
N THR A 35 11.85 0.20 15.62
CA THR A 35 10.63 0.84 15.10
C THR A 35 10.80 1.34 13.66
N ALA A 36 11.92 1.99 13.36
CA ALA A 36 12.21 2.48 12.01
C ALA A 36 12.37 1.32 11.02
N VAL A 37 13.05 0.25 11.44
CA VAL A 37 13.26 -0.97 10.67
C VAL A 37 11.93 -1.64 10.34
N LEU A 38 11.06 -1.83 11.35
CA LEU A 38 9.72 -2.41 11.17
C LEU A 38 8.85 -1.56 10.23
N PHE A 39 8.91 -0.23 10.38
CA PHE A 39 8.19 0.71 9.51
C PHE A 39 8.60 0.52 8.04
N TYR A 40 9.91 0.59 7.74
CA TYR A 40 10.37 0.47 6.35
C TYR A 40 10.11 -0.92 5.77
N SER A 41 10.31 -1.98 6.56
CA SER A 41 9.99 -3.35 6.14
C SER A 41 8.53 -3.48 5.74
N SER A 42 7.62 -3.00 6.60
CA SER A 42 6.19 -3.04 6.36
C SER A 42 5.79 -2.25 5.11
N MET A 43 6.38 -1.07 4.91
CA MET A 43 6.17 -0.26 3.71
C MET A 43 6.58 -1.01 2.42
N TYR A 44 7.76 -1.62 2.39
CA TYR A 44 8.22 -2.37 1.21
C TYR A 44 7.43 -3.66 0.97
N VAL A 45 7.04 -4.36 2.03
CA VAL A 45 6.10 -5.49 1.93
C VAL A 45 4.79 -5.03 1.28
N GLY A 46 4.26 -3.88 1.71
CA GLY A 46 3.08 -3.25 1.12
C GLY A 46 3.26 -2.95 -0.37
N ILE A 47 4.36 -2.31 -0.75
CA ILE A 47 4.70 -1.99 -2.15
C ILE A 47 4.74 -3.25 -3.01
N VAL A 48 5.48 -4.29 -2.60
CA VAL A 48 5.56 -5.55 -3.37
C VAL A 48 4.18 -6.18 -3.53
N PHE A 49 3.37 -6.23 -2.46
CA PHE A 49 2.02 -6.76 -2.56
C PHE A 49 1.13 -5.95 -3.51
N MET A 50 1.25 -4.62 -3.54
CA MET A 50 0.54 -3.78 -4.51
C MET A 50 0.92 -4.13 -5.95
N GLY A 51 2.21 -4.40 -6.21
CA GLY A 51 2.68 -4.92 -7.50
C GLY A 51 2.08 -6.28 -7.86
N LEU A 52 2.14 -7.23 -6.93
CA LEU A 52 1.60 -8.59 -7.12
C LEU A 52 0.08 -8.59 -7.36
N ILE A 53 -0.69 -7.81 -6.59
CA ILE A 53 -2.14 -7.66 -6.76
C ILE A 53 -2.46 -7.08 -8.15
N SER A 54 -1.64 -6.14 -8.62
CA SER A 54 -1.83 -5.50 -9.91
C SER A 54 -1.55 -6.46 -11.08
N LEU A 55 -0.54 -7.31 -10.94
CA LEU A 55 -0.26 -8.41 -11.87
C LEU A 55 -1.41 -9.44 -11.91
N ASP A 56 -1.91 -9.86 -10.75
CA ASP A 56 -3.05 -10.78 -10.67
C ASP A 56 -4.30 -10.20 -11.37
N ARG A 57 -4.61 -8.92 -11.11
CA ARG A 57 -5.71 -8.22 -11.79
C ARG A 57 -5.50 -8.15 -13.30
N TYR A 58 -4.28 -7.82 -13.74
CA TYR A 58 -3.95 -7.78 -15.16
C TYR A 58 -4.13 -9.15 -15.85
N ALA A 59 -3.65 -10.22 -15.21
CA ALA A 59 -3.78 -11.59 -15.69
C ALA A 59 -5.26 -12.03 -15.79
N LYS A 60 -6.06 -11.74 -14.76
CA LYS A 60 -7.51 -12.03 -14.74
C LYS A 60 -8.27 -11.31 -15.85
N ILE A 61 -8.03 -10.01 -16.04
CA ILE A 61 -8.69 -9.21 -17.09
C ILE A 61 -8.25 -9.70 -18.48
N GLY A 62 -6.97 -10.04 -18.65
CA GLY A 62 -6.46 -10.59 -19.90
C GLY A 62 -7.16 -11.87 -20.32
N ARG A 63 -7.35 -12.80 -19.38
CA ARG A 63 -8.10 -14.02 -19.64
C ARG A 63 -9.56 -13.76 -19.98
N HIS A 64 -10.25 -12.92 -19.23
CA HIS A 64 -11.66 -12.62 -19.52
C HIS A 64 -11.86 -12.02 -20.93
N THR A 65 -10.89 -11.26 -21.43
CA THR A 65 -10.95 -10.73 -22.80
C THR A 65 -10.61 -11.81 -23.84
N ALA A 66 -9.70 -12.74 -23.52
CA ALA A 66 -9.32 -13.85 -24.38
C ALA A 66 -10.42 -14.93 -24.48
N THR A 67 -11.08 -15.27 -23.37
CA THR A 67 -12.21 -16.22 -23.37
C THR A 67 -13.43 -15.65 -24.08
N VAL A 68 -13.73 -14.36 -23.93
CA VAL A 68 -14.81 -13.70 -24.69
C VAL A 68 -14.48 -13.58 -26.18
N ALA A 69 -13.21 -13.38 -26.55
CA ALA A 69 -12.78 -13.43 -27.96
C ALA A 69 -12.86 -14.85 -28.55
N HIS A 70 -12.49 -15.88 -27.77
CA HIS A 70 -12.57 -17.28 -28.18
C HIS A 70 -14.00 -17.84 -28.23
N GLY A 71 -14.94 -17.28 -27.46
CA GLY A 71 -16.36 -17.64 -27.53
C GLY A 71 -17.08 -17.17 -28.80
N ILE A 72 -16.46 -16.28 -29.60
CA ILE A 72 -17.00 -15.79 -30.88
C ILE A 72 -16.28 -16.44 -32.08
N VAL A 73 -15.04 -16.90 -31.92
CA VAL A 73 -14.21 -17.47 -33.00
C VAL A 73 -13.88 -18.93 -32.68
N ALA A 74 -14.91 -19.74 -32.46
CA ALA A 74 -14.79 -21.18 -32.48
C ALA A 74 -14.88 -21.68 -33.92
N SER A 75 -13.78 -21.58 -34.70
CA SER A 75 -13.60 -22.46 -35.89
C SER A 75 -12.22 -22.43 -36.56
N SER A 76 -11.29 -21.51 -36.28
CA SER A 76 -9.99 -21.57 -36.95
C SER A 76 -8.85 -20.94 -36.16
N CYS A 77 -7.69 -21.61 -36.20
CA CYS A 77 -6.43 -21.29 -35.55
C CYS A 77 -6.35 -21.54 -34.03
N ARG A 78 -6.28 -22.83 -33.70
CA ARG A 78 -5.68 -23.34 -32.46
C ARG A 78 -4.16 -23.11 -32.49
N SER A 79 -3.71 -21.86 -32.31
CA SER A 79 -2.28 -21.52 -32.25
C SER A 79 -1.76 -21.47 -30.81
N ARG A 80 -1.11 -22.58 -30.43
CA ARG A 80 0.16 -22.70 -29.68
C ARG A 80 0.69 -21.50 -28.86
N PHE A 81 -0.09 -20.94 -27.94
CA PHE A 81 0.45 -20.10 -26.86
C PHE A 81 0.50 -20.89 -25.56
N GLY A 82 1.67 -21.46 -25.23
CA GLY A 82 1.99 -22.16 -23.97
C GLY A 82 1.93 -21.28 -22.71
N GLY A 83 1.21 -20.15 -22.74
CA GLY A 83 1.03 -19.23 -21.61
C GLY A 83 -0.19 -19.52 -20.75
N GLY A 84 -1.04 -20.48 -21.11
CA GLY A 84 -2.22 -20.87 -20.32
C GLY A 84 -1.87 -21.46 -18.96
N SER A 85 -0.78 -22.23 -18.87
CA SER A 85 -0.37 -22.93 -17.65
C SER A 85 0.23 -21.98 -16.60
N LEU A 86 1.09 -21.04 -17.02
CA LEU A 86 1.69 -20.04 -16.12
C LEU A 86 0.63 -19.09 -15.52
N LEU A 87 -0.35 -18.65 -16.35
CA LEU A 87 -1.45 -17.80 -15.90
C LEU A 87 -2.45 -18.51 -14.98
N HIS A 88 -2.55 -19.84 -15.08
CA HIS A 88 -3.35 -20.68 -14.18
C HIS A 88 -2.64 -20.86 -12.83
N LEU A 89 -1.32 -21.09 -12.85
CA LEU A 89 -0.49 -21.18 -11.65
C LEU A 89 -0.57 -19.91 -10.80
N LEU A 90 -0.47 -18.74 -11.46
CA LEU A 90 -0.53 -17.39 -10.86
C LEU A 90 -1.82 -17.13 -10.07
N GLN A 91 -2.92 -17.82 -10.39
CA GLN A 91 -4.21 -17.61 -9.74
C GLN A 91 -4.52 -18.63 -8.65
N SER A 92 -3.65 -19.62 -8.44
CA SER A 92 -3.82 -20.56 -7.34
C SER A 92 -3.60 -19.87 -6.00
N VAL A 93 -4.47 -20.16 -5.03
CA VAL A 93 -4.34 -19.63 -3.67
C VAL A 93 -3.03 -20.09 -3.03
N VAL A 94 -2.56 -21.28 -3.39
CA VAL A 94 -1.28 -21.83 -2.95
C VAL A 94 -0.11 -20.98 -3.46
N PHE A 95 -0.08 -20.64 -4.75
CA PHE A 95 0.98 -19.79 -5.30
C PHE A 95 0.99 -18.38 -4.67
N ALA A 96 -0.18 -17.78 -4.45
CA ALA A 96 -0.28 -16.51 -3.75
C ALA A 96 0.26 -16.58 -2.31
N ARG A 97 0.00 -17.67 -1.59
CA ARG A 97 0.56 -17.92 -0.24
C ARG A 97 2.07 -18.09 -0.28
N VAL A 98 2.60 -18.85 -1.24
CA VAL A 98 4.05 -19.04 -1.42
C VAL A 98 4.73 -17.70 -1.71
N LEU A 99 4.21 -16.91 -2.65
CA LEU A 99 4.76 -15.58 -2.93
C LEU A 99 4.70 -14.65 -1.72
N ALA A 100 3.62 -14.68 -0.95
CA ALA A 100 3.51 -13.90 0.27
C ALA A 100 4.58 -14.31 1.29
N PHE A 101 4.75 -15.61 1.53
CA PHE A 101 5.77 -16.13 2.43
C PHE A 101 7.18 -15.76 1.96
N LEU A 102 7.50 -15.96 0.68
CA LEU A 102 8.80 -15.59 0.10
C LEU A 102 9.08 -14.08 0.23
N THR A 103 8.07 -13.23 -0.02
CA THR A 103 8.20 -11.77 0.12
C THR A 103 8.52 -11.38 1.55
N TRP A 104 7.82 -11.95 2.53
CA TRP A 104 8.07 -11.69 3.95
C TRP A 104 9.46 -12.18 4.36
N THR A 105 9.81 -13.42 4.03
CA THR A 105 11.11 -14.00 4.39
C THR A 105 12.27 -13.22 3.79
N PHE A 106 12.18 -12.87 2.50
CA PHE A 106 13.20 -12.08 1.82
C PHE A 106 13.37 -10.69 2.45
N LEU A 107 12.27 -9.97 2.70
CA LEU A 107 12.35 -8.63 3.27
C LEU A 107 12.80 -8.63 4.73
N VAL A 108 12.41 -9.62 5.52
CA VAL A 108 12.95 -9.81 6.88
C VAL A 108 14.45 -10.09 6.81
N LEU A 109 14.90 -10.97 5.91
CA LEU A 109 16.32 -11.29 5.76
C LEU A 109 17.16 -10.07 5.34
N CYS A 110 16.67 -9.23 4.44
CA CYS A 110 17.38 -8.00 4.04
C CYS A 110 17.46 -6.96 5.17
N VAL A 111 16.47 -6.96 6.06
CA VAL A 111 16.28 -5.93 7.07
C VAL A 111 16.85 -6.33 8.44
N LEU A 112 16.93 -7.62 8.74
CA LEU A 112 17.50 -8.15 9.99
C LEU A 112 18.92 -7.62 10.26
N PRO A 113 19.85 -7.55 9.29
CA PRO A 113 21.19 -7.02 9.56
C PRO A 113 21.16 -5.53 9.89
N ASN A 114 20.14 -4.77 9.45
CA ASN A 114 19.98 -3.38 9.88
C ASN A 114 19.69 -3.26 11.38
N VAL A 115 19.05 -4.26 12.00
CA VAL A 115 18.84 -4.31 13.46
C VAL A 115 20.12 -4.72 14.15
N VAL A 116 20.69 -5.86 13.75
CA VAL A 116 21.86 -6.47 14.39
C VAL A 116 23.09 -5.56 14.32
N LEU A 117 23.32 -4.89 13.19
CA LEU A 117 24.47 -4.00 13.00
C LEU A 117 24.27 -2.60 13.61
N THR A 118 23.16 -2.35 14.30
CA THR A 118 22.92 -1.10 15.06
C THR A 118 23.22 -1.34 16.56
N SER A 119 24.45 -1.75 16.85
CA SER A 119 24.86 -2.21 18.19
C SER A 119 25.70 -1.20 18.98
N ARG A 120 26.12 -0.07 18.39
CA ARG A 120 26.95 0.92 19.12
C ARG A 120 26.21 1.49 20.34
N PRO A 121 26.94 1.82 21.42
CA PRO A 121 26.38 2.50 22.58
C PRO A 121 25.81 3.87 22.14
N ALA A 122 24.75 4.30 22.82
CA ALA A 122 24.07 5.55 22.53
C ALA A 122 24.02 6.40 23.80
N ASP A 123 24.23 7.69 23.63
CA ASP A 123 24.10 8.71 24.66
C ASP A 123 22.97 9.70 24.31
N ALA A 124 22.77 10.73 25.14
CA ALA A 124 21.72 11.72 24.93
C ALA A 124 21.86 12.49 23.60
N GLU A 125 23.09 12.67 23.11
CA GLU A 125 23.39 13.45 21.91
C GLU A 125 23.28 12.58 20.64
N THR A 126 23.94 11.42 20.61
CA THR A 126 23.95 10.48 19.48
C THR A 126 22.62 9.75 19.29
N SER A 127 21.78 9.61 20.33
CA SER A 127 20.50 8.90 20.23
C SER A 127 19.56 9.48 19.15
N ARG A 128 19.67 10.77 18.83
CA ARG A 128 18.88 11.43 17.78
C ARG A 128 19.38 11.10 16.36
N HIS A 129 20.60 10.59 16.23
CA HIS A 129 21.26 10.32 14.95
C HIS A 129 21.46 8.81 14.74
N CYS A 130 20.42 8.12 14.24
CA CYS A 130 20.43 6.66 14.07
C CYS A 130 21.63 6.10 13.26
N MET A 131 22.21 6.90 12.34
CA MET A 131 23.37 6.48 11.55
C MET A 131 24.65 6.36 12.41
N GLN A 132 24.77 7.13 13.49
CA GLN A 132 25.92 7.06 14.40
C GLN A 132 25.89 5.79 15.27
N LEU A 133 24.70 5.23 15.52
CA LEU A 133 24.51 3.98 16.27
C LEU A 133 24.86 2.72 15.45
N LYS A 134 25.11 2.85 14.15
CA LYS A 134 25.47 1.73 13.27
C LYS A 134 26.97 1.46 13.28
N THR A 135 27.36 0.19 13.21
CA THR A 135 28.76 -0.20 12.95
C THR A 135 29.19 0.22 11.53
N PRO A 136 30.49 0.25 11.21
CA PRO A 136 30.95 0.56 9.85
C PRO A 136 30.32 -0.37 8.79
N LEU A 137 30.26 -1.67 9.09
CA LEU A 137 29.56 -2.65 8.25
C LEU A 137 28.06 -2.37 8.19
N GLY A 138 27.45 -1.94 9.30
CA GLY A 138 26.05 -1.52 9.37
C GLY A 138 25.72 -0.31 8.48
N VAL A 139 26.63 0.66 8.36
CA VAL A 139 26.47 1.81 7.45
C VAL A 139 26.54 1.36 5.99
N GLN A 140 27.50 0.50 5.64
CA GLN A 140 27.61 -0.07 4.30
C GLN A 140 26.39 -0.93 3.93
N TRP A 141 25.96 -1.80 4.84
CA TRP A 141 24.74 -2.59 4.66
C TRP A 141 23.50 -1.71 4.55
N HIS A 142 23.38 -0.66 5.37
CA HIS A 142 22.27 0.29 5.29
C HIS A 142 22.19 0.95 3.92
N ARG A 143 23.34 1.31 3.34
CA ARG A 143 23.43 1.85 1.98
C ARG A 143 22.92 0.83 0.96
N VAL A 144 23.49 -0.38 0.94
CA VAL A 144 23.13 -1.43 -0.03
C VAL A 144 21.65 -1.80 0.09
N SER A 145 21.17 -2.07 1.31
CA SER A 145 19.76 -2.38 1.55
C SER A 145 18.83 -1.25 1.15
N THR A 146 19.19 0.02 1.42
CA THR A 146 18.38 1.17 0.98
C THR A 146 18.30 1.26 -0.54
N PHE A 147 19.42 1.13 -1.26
CA PHE A 147 19.42 1.15 -2.73
C PHE A 147 18.64 -0.03 -3.33
N LEU A 148 18.79 -1.23 -2.76
CA LEU A 148 18.02 -2.41 -3.15
C LEU A 148 16.51 -2.15 -2.99
N SER A 149 16.08 -1.60 -1.85
CA SER A 149 14.66 -1.33 -1.63
C SER A 149 14.11 -0.21 -2.52
N VAL A 150 14.90 0.83 -2.79
CA VAL A 150 14.53 1.87 -3.77
C VAL A 150 14.43 1.26 -5.18
N GLY A 151 15.35 0.39 -5.57
CA GLY A 151 15.28 -0.34 -6.84
C GLY A 151 14.02 -1.19 -6.95
N LEU A 152 13.69 -1.93 -5.87
CA LEU A 152 12.46 -2.72 -5.77
C LEU A 152 11.20 -1.87 -5.95
N PHE A 153 11.18 -0.65 -5.40
CA PHE A 153 10.10 0.31 -5.61
C PHE A 153 9.96 0.69 -7.09
N TRP A 154 11.05 1.07 -7.77
CA TRP A 154 10.99 1.46 -9.18
C TRP A 154 10.56 0.30 -10.08
N VAL A 155 11.04 -0.91 -9.83
CA VAL A 155 10.58 -2.12 -10.53
C VAL A 155 9.08 -2.32 -10.32
N THR A 156 8.61 -2.18 -9.08
CA THR A 156 7.19 -2.30 -8.75
C THR A 156 6.35 -1.22 -9.44
N LEU A 157 6.83 0.02 -9.48
CA LEU A 157 6.17 1.14 -10.16
C LEU A 157 6.07 0.87 -11.67
N LEU A 158 7.12 0.35 -12.31
CA LEU A 158 7.09 0.00 -13.73
C LEU A 158 6.10 -1.12 -14.02
N VAL A 159 6.09 -2.18 -13.20
CA VAL A 159 5.11 -3.27 -13.29
C VAL A 159 3.69 -2.73 -13.14
N LEU A 160 3.46 -1.86 -12.15
CA LEU A 160 2.19 -1.20 -11.91
C LEU A 160 1.77 -0.39 -13.13
N ALA A 161 2.60 0.55 -13.59
CA ALA A 161 2.32 1.39 -14.74
C ALA A 161 2.01 0.56 -16.00
N TYR A 162 2.78 -0.50 -16.28
CA TYR A 162 2.55 -1.39 -17.40
C TYR A 162 1.21 -2.12 -17.30
N CYS A 163 0.91 -2.73 -16.16
CA CYS A 163 -0.34 -3.45 -15.92
C CYS A 163 -1.55 -2.54 -16.12
N TYR A 164 -1.51 -1.34 -15.51
CA TYR A 164 -2.60 -0.38 -15.58
C TYR A 164 -2.75 0.23 -16.96
N ALA A 165 -1.65 0.56 -17.65
CA ALA A 165 -1.70 1.02 -19.04
C ALA A 165 -2.27 -0.05 -19.98
N SER A 166 -1.97 -1.33 -19.74
CA SER A 166 -2.53 -2.44 -20.52
C SER A 166 -4.03 -2.64 -20.25
N ILE A 167 -4.46 -2.56 -18.98
CA ILE A 167 -5.87 -2.60 -18.61
C ILE A 167 -6.63 -1.42 -19.23
N ALA A 168 -6.10 -0.20 -19.10
CA ALA A 168 -6.67 1.01 -19.68
C ALA A 168 -6.83 0.90 -21.20
N ARG A 169 -5.79 0.44 -21.90
CA ARG A 169 -5.83 0.19 -23.36
C ARG A 169 -6.92 -0.81 -23.73
N ARG A 170 -7.07 -1.90 -22.98
CA ARG A 170 -8.11 -2.91 -23.24
C ARG A 170 -9.52 -2.34 -23.05
N VAL A 171 -9.75 -1.59 -21.98
CA VAL A 171 -11.07 -0.98 -21.74
C VAL A 171 -11.37 0.10 -22.76
N TYR A 172 -10.39 0.94 -23.11
CA TYR A 172 -10.56 1.96 -24.16
C TYR A 172 -10.89 1.32 -25.52
N ARG A 173 -10.21 0.22 -25.88
CA ARG A 173 -10.54 -0.55 -27.09
C ARG A 173 -11.95 -1.13 -27.03
N SER A 174 -12.38 -1.67 -25.90
CA SER A 174 -13.75 -2.18 -25.71
C SER A 174 -14.79 -1.08 -25.90
N TYR A 175 -14.58 0.07 -25.24
CA TYR A 175 -15.43 1.25 -25.36
C TYR A 175 -15.51 1.76 -26.82
N ARG A 176 -14.38 1.85 -27.52
CA ARG A 176 -14.34 2.27 -28.93
C ARG A 176 -15.07 1.29 -29.85
N ARG A 177 -15.01 -0.03 -29.58
CA ARG A 177 -15.78 -1.03 -30.34
C ARG A 177 -17.28 -0.88 -30.12
N VAL A 178 -17.73 -0.68 -28.88
CA VAL A 178 -19.16 -0.46 -28.58
C VAL A 178 -19.66 0.83 -29.24
N ARG A 179 -18.90 1.92 -29.14
CA ARG A 179 -19.25 3.22 -29.75
C ARG A 179 -19.27 3.19 -31.29
N ARG A 180 -18.44 2.36 -31.93
CA ARG A 180 -18.47 2.18 -33.39
C ARG A 180 -19.65 1.33 -33.88
N ARG A 181 -20.30 0.57 -33.00
CA ARG A 181 -21.29 -0.47 -33.38
C ARG A 181 -22.75 -0.04 -33.13
N GLY A 182 -23.03 1.18 -32.69
CA GLY A 182 -24.41 1.62 -32.50
C GLY A 182 -24.57 3.13 -32.28
N ASN A 183 -25.33 3.76 -33.18
CA ASN A 183 -25.89 5.11 -33.10
C ASN A 183 -27.18 5.16 -32.27
N SER A 184 -27.38 4.29 -31.28
CA SER A 184 -28.62 4.23 -30.50
C SER A 184 -28.37 3.84 -29.05
N SER A 185 -28.99 4.57 -28.12
CA SER A 185 -29.05 4.42 -26.66
C SER A 185 -27.94 5.09 -25.82
N SER A 186 -28.22 6.35 -25.48
CA SER A 186 -27.52 7.32 -24.63
C SER A 186 -27.36 6.92 -23.14
N GLY A 187 -27.34 5.62 -22.79
CA GLY A 187 -27.33 5.15 -21.39
C GLY A 187 -26.15 4.25 -20.98
N GLY A 188 -25.43 3.65 -21.92
CA GLY A 188 -24.40 2.62 -21.63
C GLY A 188 -23.00 3.14 -21.25
N GLY A 189 -22.70 4.40 -21.56
CA GLY A 189 -21.37 5.00 -21.35
C GLY A 189 -21.01 5.14 -19.86
N ASP A 190 -22.00 5.42 -19.02
CA ASP A 190 -21.80 5.69 -17.60
C ASP A 190 -21.62 4.43 -16.74
N ALA A 191 -22.09 3.26 -17.20
CA ALA A 191 -21.85 2.00 -16.52
C ALA A 191 -20.39 1.51 -16.73
N CYS A 192 -19.85 1.66 -17.94
CA CYS A 192 -18.48 1.27 -18.28
C CYS A 192 -17.44 2.23 -17.64
N ARG A 193 -17.72 3.53 -17.64
CA ARG A 193 -16.85 4.58 -17.06
C ARG A 193 -16.75 4.53 -15.53
N ARG A 194 -17.75 3.93 -14.86
CA ARG A 194 -17.85 3.87 -13.39
C ARG A 194 -17.01 2.73 -12.77
N SER A 195 -16.76 1.63 -13.49
CA SER A 195 -15.94 0.50 -13.00
C SER A 195 -14.42 0.78 -13.05
N ASN A 196 -13.95 1.55 -14.04
CA ASN A 196 -12.53 1.83 -14.22
C ASN A 196 -11.94 2.92 -13.31
N ARG A 197 -12.79 3.77 -12.69
CA ARG A 197 -12.33 4.91 -11.90
C ARG A 197 -11.59 4.50 -10.63
N SER A 198 -12.00 3.38 -10.00
CA SER A 198 -11.32 2.82 -8.83
C SER A 198 -9.90 2.36 -9.15
N ILE A 199 -9.67 1.86 -10.36
CA ILE A 199 -8.37 1.37 -10.84
C ILE A 199 -7.40 2.55 -11.02
N PHE A 200 -7.78 3.59 -11.76
CA PHE A 200 -6.93 4.78 -11.92
C PHE A 200 -6.64 5.51 -10.59
N SER A 201 -7.57 5.46 -9.64
CA SER A 201 -7.38 6.07 -8.31
C SER A 201 -6.26 5.39 -7.51
N ILE A 202 -6.16 4.06 -7.56
CA ILE A 202 -5.09 3.30 -6.89
C ILE A 202 -3.71 3.68 -7.46
N LEU A 203 -3.61 3.85 -8.79
CA LEU A 203 -2.38 4.30 -9.43
C LEU A 203 -1.99 5.71 -8.94
N ALA A 204 -2.93 6.65 -8.95
CA ALA A 204 -2.69 8.02 -8.51
C ALA A 204 -2.20 8.09 -7.05
N VAL A 205 -2.82 7.32 -6.15
CA VAL A 205 -2.39 7.28 -4.74
C VAL A 205 -1.02 6.64 -4.60
N PHE A 206 -0.72 5.57 -5.33
CA PHE A 206 0.63 5.00 -5.31
C PHE A 206 1.69 6.04 -5.72
N PHE A 207 1.42 6.80 -6.79
CA PHE A 207 2.31 7.87 -7.25
C PHE A 207 2.46 8.97 -6.19
N VAL A 208 1.36 9.53 -5.69
CA VAL A 208 1.39 10.66 -4.74
C VAL A 208 2.01 10.25 -3.40
N CYS A 209 1.72 9.04 -2.90
CA CYS A 209 2.21 8.59 -1.61
C CYS A 209 3.66 8.12 -1.66
N PHE A 210 4.04 7.29 -2.64
CA PHE A 210 5.33 6.62 -2.59
C PHE A 210 6.43 7.30 -3.40
N VAL A 211 6.13 7.93 -4.55
CA VAL A 211 7.19 8.51 -5.40
C VAL A 211 7.95 9.63 -4.70
N PRO A 212 7.30 10.61 -4.03
CA PRO A 212 8.02 11.69 -3.36
C PRO A 212 9.03 11.18 -2.33
N TYR A 213 8.63 10.17 -1.54
CA TYR A 213 9.52 9.58 -0.54
C TYR A 213 10.75 8.93 -1.17
N HIS A 214 10.57 8.10 -2.21
CA HIS A 214 11.69 7.39 -2.82
C HIS A 214 12.64 8.35 -3.57
N VAL A 215 12.11 9.44 -4.12
CA VAL A 215 12.92 10.52 -4.71
C VAL A 215 13.75 11.25 -3.65
N CYS A 216 13.15 11.62 -2.51
CA CYS A 216 13.87 12.30 -1.42
C CYS A 216 14.81 11.37 -0.63
N ARG A 217 14.54 10.06 -0.60
CA ARG A 217 15.30 9.09 0.17
C ARG A 217 16.74 8.93 -0.33
N VAL A 218 16.95 8.88 -1.65
CA VAL A 218 18.27 8.70 -2.26
C VAL A 218 19.25 9.83 -1.88
N PRO A 219 18.96 11.12 -2.15
CA PRO A 219 19.86 12.21 -1.79
C PRO A 219 20.05 12.32 -0.27
N TYR A 220 19.01 12.04 0.53
CA TYR A 220 19.17 11.97 1.98
C TYR A 220 20.19 10.91 2.40
N THR A 221 20.09 9.69 1.90
CA THR A 221 21.05 8.62 2.23
C THR A 221 22.47 8.96 1.78
N LEU A 222 22.63 9.59 0.61
CA LEU A 222 23.95 10.06 0.16
C LEU A 222 24.50 11.18 1.06
N SER A 223 23.66 12.11 1.51
CA SER A 223 24.06 13.22 2.39
C SER A 223 24.62 12.75 3.75
N GLN A 224 24.17 11.58 4.23
CA GLN A 224 24.61 10.98 5.50
C GLN A 224 25.96 10.25 5.39
N MET A 225 26.56 10.18 4.21
CA MET A 225 27.87 9.56 4.00
C MET A 225 29.00 10.52 4.41
N GLN A 226 30.11 9.95 4.88
CA GLN A 226 31.25 10.71 5.43
C GLN A 226 31.95 11.61 4.40
N ALA A 227 31.80 11.33 3.09
CA ALA A 227 32.38 12.09 1.97
C ALA A 227 31.33 12.74 1.05
N SER A 228 30.17 13.14 1.59
CA SER A 228 29.02 13.55 0.77
C SER A 228 29.11 14.96 0.17
N GLY A 229 29.95 15.85 0.72
CA GLY A 229 30.06 17.25 0.30
C GLY A 229 28.84 18.12 0.62
N PHE A 230 27.75 17.57 1.17
CA PHE A 230 26.56 18.34 1.53
C PHE A 230 26.81 19.20 2.78
N GLY A 231 26.46 20.48 2.69
CA GLY A 231 26.45 21.42 3.83
C GLY A 231 25.40 21.07 4.90
N ARG A 232 25.49 21.73 6.06
CA ARG A 232 24.60 21.48 7.21
C ARG A 232 23.14 21.74 6.88
N ASP A 233 22.84 22.86 6.20
CA ASP A 233 21.48 23.25 5.85
C ASP A 233 20.86 22.30 4.83
N ALA A 234 21.65 21.85 3.86
CA ALA A 234 21.21 20.85 2.88
C ALA A 234 20.86 19.51 3.55
N ARG A 235 21.67 19.05 4.52
CA ARG A 235 21.38 17.83 5.28
C ARG A 235 20.10 17.96 6.10
N PHE A 236 19.89 19.12 6.73
CA PHE A 236 18.67 19.40 7.49
C PHE A 236 17.44 19.45 6.58
N LEU A 237 17.52 20.14 5.44
CA LEU A 237 16.44 20.20 4.46
C LEU A 237 16.09 18.81 3.91
N LEU A 238 17.10 18.02 3.52
CA LEU A 238 16.90 16.66 3.04
C LEU A 238 16.26 15.76 4.11
N PHE A 239 16.64 15.94 5.38
CA PHE A 239 16.00 15.24 6.49
C PHE A 239 14.50 15.60 6.61
N GLN A 240 14.17 16.90 6.60
CA GLN A 240 12.79 17.37 6.70
C GLN A 240 11.94 16.90 5.52
N LEU A 241 12.44 17.05 4.30
CA LEU A 241 11.77 16.56 3.09
C LEU A 241 11.54 15.05 3.14
N LYS A 242 12.56 14.29 3.58
CA LYS A 242 12.46 12.83 3.71
C LYS A 242 11.45 12.42 4.77
N GLU A 243 11.37 13.08 5.93
CA GLU A 243 10.37 12.78 6.95
C GLU A 243 8.95 13.20 6.51
N GLY A 244 8.79 14.38 5.89
CA GLY A 244 7.49 14.84 5.38
C GLY A 244 6.94 13.93 4.29
N THR A 245 7.78 13.54 3.32
CA THR A 245 7.37 12.59 2.29
C THR A 245 7.18 11.16 2.82
N LEU A 246 7.90 10.76 3.88
CA LEU A 246 7.68 9.49 4.56
C LEU A 246 6.31 9.44 5.26
N PHE A 247 5.89 10.54 5.87
CA PHE A 247 4.55 10.68 6.42
C PHE A 247 3.49 10.55 5.32
N LEU A 248 3.69 11.22 4.18
CA LEU A 248 2.81 11.10 3.02
C LEU A 248 2.72 9.66 2.49
N ALA A 249 3.83 8.93 2.47
CA ALA A 249 3.86 7.51 2.09
C ALA A 249 3.04 6.64 3.05
N ALA A 250 3.08 6.92 4.35
CA ALA A 250 2.33 6.16 5.34
C ALA A 250 0.81 6.39 5.26
N LEU A 251 0.37 7.57 4.79
CA LEU A 251 -1.05 7.85 4.57
C LEU A 251 -1.70 6.90 3.55
N ASN A 252 -0.91 6.18 2.74
CA ASN A 252 -1.42 5.13 1.85
C ASN A 252 -2.36 4.13 2.57
N VAL A 253 -2.06 3.78 3.82
CA VAL A 253 -2.89 2.85 4.63
C VAL A 253 -4.30 3.37 4.84
N CYS A 254 -4.46 4.67 5.05
CA CYS A 254 -5.77 5.30 5.26
C CYS A 254 -6.48 5.58 3.93
N LEU A 255 -5.72 5.80 2.86
CA LEU A 255 -6.28 6.15 1.55
C LEU A 255 -6.87 4.94 0.83
N ASP A 256 -6.34 3.73 1.04
CA ASP A 256 -6.86 2.52 0.41
C ASP A 256 -8.37 2.29 0.72
N PRO A 257 -8.84 2.25 2.00
CA PRO A 257 -10.27 2.14 2.32
C PRO A 257 -11.13 3.34 1.86
N VAL A 258 -10.58 4.55 1.94
CA VAL A 258 -11.28 5.79 1.54
C VAL A 258 -11.57 5.79 0.05
N ILE A 259 -10.60 5.36 -0.79
CA ILE A 259 -10.81 5.22 -2.24
C ILE A 259 -11.88 4.17 -2.52
N TYR A 260 -11.83 3.01 -1.86
CA TYR A 260 -12.87 1.98 -2.05
C TYR A 260 -14.26 2.48 -1.65
N PHE A 261 -14.37 3.24 -0.57
CA PHE A 261 -15.64 3.84 -0.13
C PHE A 261 -16.15 4.94 -1.08
N LEU A 262 -15.28 5.87 -1.51
CA LEU A 262 -15.67 6.98 -2.39
C LEU A 262 -15.94 6.51 -3.83
N MET A 263 -15.26 5.46 -4.29
CA MET A 263 -15.31 5.02 -5.69
C MET A 263 -16.23 3.83 -5.94
N CYS A 264 -16.55 3.00 -4.94
CA CYS A 264 -17.46 1.85 -5.08
C CYS A 264 -18.84 2.15 -4.46
N ARG A 265 -19.81 2.54 -5.31
CA ARG A 265 -21.17 2.90 -4.88
C ARG A 265 -21.88 1.76 -4.13
N THR A 266 -21.66 0.50 -4.54
CA THR A 266 -22.23 -0.69 -3.90
C THR A 266 -21.63 -0.99 -2.53
N PHE A 267 -20.33 -0.73 -2.34
CA PHE A 267 -19.69 -0.83 -1.02
C PHE A 267 -20.16 0.29 -0.10
N ARG A 268 -20.20 1.53 -0.60
CA ARG A 268 -20.74 2.69 0.12
C ARG A 268 -22.17 2.45 0.60
N GLU A 269 -23.04 1.98 -0.29
CA GLU A 269 -24.44 1.69 0.05
C GLU A 269 -24.59 0.48 1.00
N SER A 270 -23.73 -0.52 0.91
CA SER A 270 -23.70 -1.64 1.87
C SER A 270 -23.23 -1.22 3.26
N LEU A 271 -22.20 -0.37 3.34
CA LEU A 271 -21.65 0.14 4.61
C LEU A 271 -22.62 1.10 5.29
N LEU A 272 -23.19 2.04 4.54
CA LEU A 272 -24.21 2.97 5.05
C LEU A 272 -25.47 2.23 5.52
N ARG A 273 -25.89 1.16 4.82
CA ARG A 273 -26.98 0.29 5.29
C ARG A 273 -26.64 -0.41 6.60
N LYS A 274 -25.43 -0.94 6.76
CA LYS A 274 -24.99 -1.57 8.02
C LYS A 274 -24.88 -0.57 9.18
N LEU A 275 -24.35 0.62 8.93
CA LEU A 275 -24.24 1.70 9.93
C LEU A 275 -25.62 2.23 10.35
N SER A 276 -26.51 2.48 9.38
CA SER A 276 -27.89 2.93 9.64
C SER A 276 -28.74 1.85 10.31
N GLY A 277 -28.51 0.57 9.99
CA GLY A 277 -29.15 -0.57 10.67
C GLY A 277 -28.67 -0.75 12.11
N ARG A 278 -27.39 -0.46 12.38
CA ARG A 278 -26.83 -0.41 13.74
C ARG A 278 -27.43 0.74 14.55
N ASP A 279 -27.61 1.91 13.93
CA ASP A 279 -28.22 3.08 14.55
C ASP A 279 -29.71 2.87 14.88
N ARG A 280 -30.47 2.24 13.97
CA ARG A 280 -31.86 1.81 14.23
C ARG A 280 -31.97 0.77 15.35
N ARG A 281 -31.04 -0.19 15.44
CA ARG A 281 -31.00 -1.15 16.57
C ARG A 281 -30.64 -0.47 17.88
N ARG A 282 -29.74 0.52 17.87
CA ARG A 282 -29.35 1.29 19.06
C ARG A 282 -30.49 2.17 19.58
N ARG A 283 -31.27 2.80 18.69
CA ARG A 283 -32.49 3.54 19.05
C ARG A 283 -33.61 2.65 19.60
N ARG A 284 -33.78 1.43 19.08
CA ARG A 284 -34.76 0.46 19.63
C ARG A 284 -34.35 -0.15 20.97
N GLY A 285 -33.05 -0.32 21.22
CA GLY A 285 -32.53 -0.84 22.49
C GLY A 285 -32.41 0.20 23.61
N GLY A 286 -32.39 1.50 23.29
CA GLY A 286 -32.29 2.59 24.26
C GLY A 286 -33.62 3.24 24.68
N GLY A 287 -34.75 2.83 24.08
CA GLY A 287 -36.08 3.37 24.39
C GLY A 287 -36.89 2.58 25.43
N GLY A 288 -36.28 1.59 26.10
CA GLY A 288 -36.96 0.64 26.98
C GLY A 288 -36.80 0.91 28.48
N SER A 289 -36.61 2.15 28.91
CA SER A 289 -36.59 2.49 30.34
C SER A 289 -37.05 3.91 30.53
N HIS A 290 -38.37 4.15 30.48
CA HIS A 290 -39.03 5.10 31.36
C HIS A 290 -40.55 4.88 31.29
N THR A 291 -41.15 4.82 32.48
CA THR A 291 -42.56 5.02 32.83
C THR A 291 -43.60 3.96 32.44
N THR A 292 -43.91 3.09 33.40
CA THR A 292 -45.30 2.94 33.87
C THR A 292 -45.30 2.55 35.35
N GLY A 293 -45.35 3.58 36.21
CA GLY A 293 -45.85 3.46 37.56
C GLY A 293 -47.36 3.73 37.55
N GLN A 294 -48.08 2.92 38.32
CA GLN A 294 -49.38 3.17 38.96
C GLN A 294 -50.63 3.41 38.09
N SER A 295 -51.58 2.47 38.15
CA SER A 295 -52.90 2.60 38.80
C SER A 295 -53.73 1.36 38.43
N LEU A 296 -53.90 0.35 39.28
CA LEU A 296 -54.95 0.18 40.30
C LEU A 296 -56.40 0.38 39.80
N SER A 297 -57.18 -0.71 39.99
CA SER A 297 -58.62 -0.83 40.28
C SER A 297 -59.64 -0.49 39.19
N HIS A 298 -60.43 -1.47 38.72
CA HIS A 298 -61.74 -1.83 39.30
C HIS A 298 -62.46 -2.88 38.43
N ILE A 299 -62.93 -3.94 39.13
CA ILE A 299 -64.04 -4.87 38.84
C ILE A 299 -63.84 -5.87 37.68
#